data_AF-A0A2E0Y8M8-F1
#
_entry.id   AF-A0A2E0Y8M8-F1
#
_cell.length_a   1.000
_cell.length_b   1.000
_cell.length_c   1.000
_cell.angle_alpha   90.00
_cell.angle_beta   90.00
_cell.angle_gamma   90.00
#
_symmetry.space_group_name_H-M   'P 1'
#
loop_
_entity.id
_entity.type
_entity.pdbx_description
1 polymer ?
#
loop_
_entity_poly.entity_id
_entity_poly.type
_entity_poly.pdbx_seq_one_letter_code
_entity_poly.pdbx_strand_id
1 'polypeptide(L)'
;MSVLHLTAAVLAATAGVALLHGAWRRRLPRAWLPVPAGWTLLGASAWFWVAGAGAEFGVTLALLATSLVAWLFVWQDRQRRERRGRQDTAPKVADGRSLAEHALLFVLVVPLAAVASALVSTALSLALPVSEVDAMVVVLAVMPVLWGAAAWWSVADPRPLRPAAALTIGALAGAVIIHV
;
A
#
# COMPACT_ATOMS: atom_id res chain seq x y z
N MET A 1 -24.34 -2.90 7.20
CA MET A 1 -24.19 -3.62 5.92
C MET A 1 -24.79 -5.02 6.00
N SER A 2 -25.76 -5.36 5.14
CA SER A 2 -26.30 -6.74 5.11
C SER A 2 -25.38 -7.68 4.35
N VAL A 3 -25.48 -8.99 4.64
CA VAL A 3 -24.67 -10.04 3.99
C VAL A 3 -24.79 -9.97 2.46
N LEU A 4 -25.98 -9.65 1.94
CA LEU A 4 -26.25 -9.53 0.51
C LEU A 4 -25.47 -8.38 -0.16
N HIS A 5 -25.33 -7.23 0.50
CA HIS A 5 -24.53 -6.12 -0.04
C HIS A 5 -23.04 -6.48 -0.08
N LEU A 6 -22.53 -7.12 0.98
CA LEU A 6 -21.14 -7.55 1.05
C LEU A 6 -20.80 -8.57 -0.04
N THR A 7 -21.63 -9.61 -0.20
CA THR A 7 -21.38 -10.65 -1.21
C THR A 7 -21.48 -10.07 -2.62
N ALA A 8 -22.48 -9.25 -2.91
CA ALA A 8 -22.62 -8.57 -4.20
C ALA A 8 -21.42 -7.68 -4.51
N ALA A 9 -20.96 -6.89 -3.52
CA ALA A 9 -19.82 -6.00 -3.69
C ALA A 9 -18.53 -6.76 -4.00
N VAL A 10 -18.23 -7.83 -3.26
CA VAL A 10 -17.02 -8.65 -3.46
C VAL A 10 -17.06 -9.42 -4.79
N LEU A 11 -18.22 -9.97 -5.16
CA LEU A 11 -18.39 -10.65 -6.44
C LEU A 11 -18.20 -9.69 -7.62
N ALA A 12 -18.80 -8.50 -7.55
CA ALA A 12 -18.63 -7.47 -8.57
C ALA A 12 -17.17 -7.01 -8.68
N ALA A 13 -16.47 -6.79 -7.56
CA ALA A 13 -15.04 -6.46 -7.55
C ALA A 13 -14.22 -7.57 -8.21
N THR A 14 -14.48 -8.82 -7.84
CA THR A 14 -13.73 -9.98 -8.35
C THR A 14 -13.95 -10.18 -9.85
N ALA A 15 -15.19 -10.09 -10.31
CA ALA A 15 -15.51 -10.18 -11.74
C ALA A 15 -14.88 -9.01 -12.52
N GLY A 16 -14.98 -7.79 -12.00
CA GLY A 16 -14.40 -6.59 -12.62
C GLY A 16 -12.88 -6.69 -12.77
N VAL A 17 -12.18 -7.04 -11.70
CA VAL A 17 -10.73 -7.27 -11.71
C VAL A 17 -10.36 -8.41 -12.66
N ALA A 18 -11.09 -9.53 -12.65
CA ALA A 18 -10.81 -10.68 -13.51
C ALA A 18 -10.91 -10.32 -15.00
N LEU A 19 -11.92 -9.54 -15.39
CA LEU A 19 -12.09 -9.06 -16.77
C LEU A 19 -10.95 -8.14 -17.20
N LEU A 20 -10.61 -7.13 -16.38
CA LEU A 20 -9.52 -6.20 -16.67
C LEU A 20 -8.18 -6.94 -16.75
N HIS A 21 -7.89 -7.77 -15.76
CA HIS A 21 -6.66 -8.56 -15.70
C HIS A 21 -6.55 -9.52 -16.89
N GLY A 22 -7.65 -10.18 -17.27
CA GLY A 22 -7.70 -11.05 -18.45
C GLY A 22 -7.47 -10.29 -19.76
N ALA A 23 -8.11 -9.13 -19.91
CA ALA A 23 -7.98 -8.27 -21.09
C ALA A 23 -6.54 -7.78 -21.27
N TRP A 24 -5.92 -7.32 -20.18
CA TRP A 24 -4.53 -6.84 -20.19
C TRP A 24 -3.52 -7.96 -20.41
N ARG A 25 -3.70 -9.13 -19.78
CA ARG A 25 -2.77 -10.27 -19.96
C ARG A 25 -2.75 -10.81 -21.38
N ARG A 26 -3.91 -10.87 -22.03
CA ARG A 26 -4.04 -11.45 -23.37
C ARG A 26 -3.73 -10.45 -24.50
N ARG A 27 -3.41 -9.18 -24.17
CA ARG A 27 -3.25 -8.07 -25.13
C ARG A 27 -4.32 -8.13 -26.22
N LEU A 28 -5.58 -8.34 -25.83
CA LEU A 28 -6.64 -8.67 -26.77
C LEU A 28 -6.78 -7.54 -27.80
N PRO A 29 -6.66 -7.82 -29.11
CA PRO A 29 -6.87 -6.80 -30.15
C PRO A 29 -8.30 -6.24 -30.12
N ARG A 30 -9.23 -6.93 -29.44
CA ARG A 30 -10.62 -6.53 -29.17
C ARG A 30 -10.91 -6.40 -27.67
N ALA A 31 -10.08 -5.68 -26.93
CA ALA A 31 -10.33 -5.36 -25.51
C ALA A 31 -11.50 -4.37 -25.27
N TRP A 32 -12.16 -3.91 -26.33
CA TRP A 32 -13.25 -2.92 -26.30
C TRP A 32 -14.47 -3.31 -25.45
N LEU A 33 -14.73 -4.61 -25.24
CA LEU A 33 -15.85 -5.10 -24.42
C LEU A 33 -15.44 -5.45 -22.97
N PRO A 34 -14.37 -6.22 -22.71
CA PRO A 34 -14.02 -6.61 -21.34
C PRO A 34 -13.50 -5.45 -20.50
N VAL A 35 -12.89 -4.42 -21.10
CA VAL A 35 -12.39 -3.26 -20.35
C VAL A 35 -13.52 -2.40 -19.77
N PRO A 36 -14.48 -1.89 -20.56
CA PRO A 36 -15.59 -1.13 -19.99
C PRO A 36 -16.47 -1.99 -19.07
N ALA A 37 -16.70 -3.27 -19.41
CA ALA A 37 -17.43 -4.19 -18.53
C ALA A 37 -16.73 -4.41 -17.17
N GLY A 38 -15.40 -4.44 -17.17
CA GLY A 38 -14.62 -4.51 -15.95
C GLY A 38 -14.81 -3.26 -15.08
N TRP A 39 -14.70 -2.07 -15.68
CA TRP A 39 -14.91 -0.80 -14.97
C TRP A 39 -16.33 -0.62 -14.45
N THR A 40 -17.35 -1.02 -15.22
CA THR A 40 -18.74 -0.95 -14.74
C THR A 40 -18.97 -1.86 -13.56
N LEU A 41 -18.37 -3.05 -13.54
CA LEU A 41 -18.44 -3.97 -12.39
C LEU A 41 -17.71 -3.42 -11.15
N LEU A 42 -16.57 -2.74 -11.33
CA LEU A 42 -15.91 -2.04 -10.22
C LEU A 42 -16.77 -0.88 -9.69
N GLY A 43 -17.41 -0.12 -10.58
CA GLY A 43 -18.38 0.91 -10.21
C GLY A 43 -19.58 0.33 -9.45
N ALA A 44 -20.12 -0.80 -9.90
CA ALA A 44 -21.20 -1.51 -9.19
C ALA A 44 -20.74 -2.02 -7.82
N SER A 45 -19.51 -2.52 -7.70
CA SER A 45 -18.92 -2.88 -6.41
C SER A 45 -18.87 -1.68 -5.46
N ALA A 46 -18.37 -0.54 -5.93
CA ALA A 46 -18.31 0.69 -5.14
C ALA A 46 -19.70 1.16 -4.69
N TRP A 47 -20.69 1.08 -5.59
CA TRP A 47 -22.08 1.39 -5.24
C TRP A 47 -22.61 0.52 -4.10
N PHE A 48 -22.38 -0.80 -4.13
CA PHE A 48 -22.82 -1.69 -3.05
C PHE A 48 -22.13 -1.41 -1.71
N TRP A 49 -20.84 -1.07 -1.72
CA TRP A 49 -20.13 -0.65 -0.52
C TRP A 49 -20.67 0.66 0.06
N VAL A 50 -20.92 1.66 -0.79
CA VAL A 50 -21.50 2.95 -0.39
C VAL A 50 -22.92 2.80 0.15
N ALA A 51 -23.75 2.00 -0.52
CA ALA A 51 -25.12 1.72 -0.07
C ALA A 51 -25.15 0.95 1.27
N GLY A 52 -24.15 0.09 1.53
CA GLY A 52 -24.12 -0.76 2.73
C GLY A 52 -23.45 -0.15 3.97
N ALA A 53 -22.52 0.78 3.78
CA ALA A 53 -21.66 1.34 4.83
C ALA A 53 -21.60 2.88 4.86
N GLY A 54 -22.29 3.57 3.94
CA GLY A 54 -22.21 5.02 3.77
C GLY A 54 -21.10 5.43 2.79
N ALA A 55 -21.14 6.68 2.32
CA ALA A 55 -20.22 7.15 1.27
C ALA A 55 -18.75 7.13 1.70
N GLU A 56 -18.45 7.64 2.89
CA GLU A 56 -17.08 7.73 3.41
C GLU A 56 -16.44 6.35 3.55
N PHE A 57 -17.03 5.48 4.40
CA PHE A 57 -16.52 4.13 4.62
C PHE A 57 -16.66 3.23 3.38
N GLY A 58 -17.73 3.40 2.61
CA GLY A 58 -17.99 2.59 1.42
C GLY A 58 -16.96 2.78 0.32
N VAL A 59 -16.52 4.02 0.07
CA VAL A 59 -15.45 4.29 -0.91
C VAL A 59 -14.13 3.66 -0.44
N THR A 60 -13.78 3.81 0.84
CA THR A 60 -12.56 3.20 1.41
C THR A 60 -12.59 1.68 1.28
N LEU A 61 -13.72 1.04 1.63
CA LEU A 61 -13.89 -0.41 1.53
C LEU A 61 -13.86 -0.88 0.08
N ALA A 62 -14.46 -0.15 -0.86
CA ALA A 62 -14.44 -0.47 -2.28
C ALA A 62 -13.02 -0.48 -2.86
N LEU A 63 -12.23 0.55 -2.53
CA LEU A 63 -10.84 0.65 -2.95
C LEU A 63 -9.99 -0.46 -2.33
N LEU A 64 -10.10 -0.68 -1.01
CA LEU A 64 -9.37 -1.73 -0.30
C LEU A 64 -9.69 -3.12 -0.87
N ALA A 65 -10.97 -3.46 -1.02
CA ALA A 65 -11.40 -4.75 -1.55
C ALA A 65 -10.90 -4.96 -2.98
N THR A 66 -11.04 -3.95 -3.84
CA THR A 66 -10.56 -4.02 -5.23
C THR A 66 -9.05 -4.20 -5.31
N SER A 67 -8.29 -3.46 -4.50
CA SER A 67 -6.82 -3.59 -4.41
C SER A 67 -6.38 -4.96 -3.93
N LEU A 68 -7.00 -5.49 -2.88
CA LEU A 68 -6.70 -6.84 -2.36
C LEU A 68 -6.96 -7.91 -3.41
N VAL A 69 -8.11 -7.84 -4.08
CA VAL A 69 -8.44 -8.80 -5.14
C VAL A 69 -7.45 -8.67 -6.30
N ALA A 70 -7.13 -7.46 -6.76
CA ALA A 70 -6.12 -7.25 -7.80
C ALA A 70 -4.74 -7.82 -7.41
N TRP A 71 -4.32 -7.63 -6.16
CA TRP A 71 -3.10 -8.23 -5.63
C TRP A 71 -3.09 -9.75 -5.70
N LEU A 72 -4.21 -10.42 -5.41
CA LEU A 72 -4.30 -11.88 -5.54
C LEU A 72 -4.05 -12.33 -6.99
N PHE A 73 -4.61 -11.64 -7.98
CA PHE A 73 -4.36 -11.96 -9.40
C PHE A 73 -2.90 -11.70 -9.81
N VAL A 74 -2.30 -10.60 -9.35
CA VAL A 74 -0.88 -10.29 -9.59
C VAL A 74 0.03 -11.34 -8.96
N TRP A 75 -0.24 -11.72 -7.71
CA TRP A 75 0.47 -12.77 -7.00
C TRP A 75 0.40 -14.11 -7.75
N GLN A 76 -0.79 -14.50 -8.22
CA GLN A 76 -0.96 -15.71 -9.02
C GLN A 76 -0.20 -15.66 -10.35
N ASP A 77 -0.19 -14.52 -11.05
CA ASP A 77 0.59 -14.37 -12.29
C ASP A 77 2.09 -14.44 -12.01
N ARG A 78 2.56 -13.80 -10.92
CA ARG A 78 3.96 -13.89 -10.47
C ARG A 78 4.36 -15.33 -10.18
N GLN A 79 3.57 -16.06 -9.40
CA GLN A 79 3.82 -17.48 -9.10
C GLN A 79 3.87 -18.34 -10.37
N ARG A 80 2.98 -18.08 -11.34
CA ARG A 80 3.00 -18.76 -12.65
C ARG A 80 4.26 -18.44 -13.46
N ARG A 81 4.72 -17.19 -13.45
CA ARG A 81 5.95 -16.76 -14.12
C ARG A 81 7.19 -17.33 -13.47
N GLU A 82 7.29 -17.32 -12.14
CA GLU A 82 8.42 -17.91 -11.40
C GLU A 82 8.52 -19.42 -11.63
N ARG A 83 7.38 -20.14 -11.65
CA ARG A 83 7.35 -21.57 -12.00
C ARG A 83 7.83 -21.85 -13.42
N ARG A 84 7.51 -20.98 -14.38
CA ARG A 84 7.97 -21.08 -15.78
C ARG A 84 9.44 -20.66 -15.94
N GLY A 85 9.87 -19.59 -15.28
CA GLY A 85 11.23 -19.05 -15.34
C GLY A 85 12.27 -19.86 -14.58
N ARG A 86 11.86 -20.61 -13.54
CA ARG A 86 12.73 -21.58 -12.84
C ARG A 86 13.24 -22.71 -13.74
N GLN A 87 12.66 -22.91 -14.93
CA GLN A 87 13.17 -23.88 -15.90
C GLN A 87 14.36 -23.34 -16.72
N ASP A 88 14.66 -22.03 -16.67
CA ASP A 88 15.58 -21.40 -17.64
C ASP A 88 16.56 -20.36 -17.07
N THR A 89 16.69 -20.24 -15.74
CA THR A 89 17.66 -19.30 -15.15
C THR A 89 18.52 -19.95 -14.09
N ALA A 90 19.81 -20.08 -14.40
CA ALA A 90 20.86 -20.29 -13.42
C ALA A 90 20.71 -19.25 -12.28
N PRO A 91 20.95 -19.64 -11.01
CA PRO A 91 20.74 -18.75 -9.88
C PRO A 91 21.60 -17.50 -10.06
N LYS A 92 20.94 -16.36 -10.19
CA LYS A 92 21.61 -15.06 -10.14
C LYS A 92 22.20 -14.96 -8.73
N VAL A 93 23.52 -15.12 -8.62
CA VAL A 93 24.26 -15.00 -7.36
C VAL A 93 23.83 -13.68 -6.72
N ALA A 94 23.32 -13.75 -5.50
CA ALA A 94 22.93 -12.57 -4.75
C ALA A 94 24.11 -11.60 -4.72
N ASP A 95 23.88 -10.34 -5.08
CA ASP A 95 24.88 -9.28 -4.98
C ASP A 95 25.55 -9.35 -3.60
N GLY A 96 26.88 -9.26 -3.57
CA GLY A 96 27.75 -9.51 -2.42
C GLY A 96 27.64 -8.53 -1.26
N ARG A 97 26.46 -7.93 -1.04
CA ARG A 97 26.16 -7.15 0.16
C ARG A 97 26.20 -8.08 1.37
N SER A 98 27.03 -7.73 2.35
CA SER A 98 27.17 -8.55 3.56
C SER A 98 25.84 -8.66 4.31
N LEU A 99 25.63 -9.74 5.05
CA LEU A 99 24.46 -9.91 5.92
C LEU A 99 24.27 -8.71 6.87
N ALA A 100 25.37 -8.08 7.28
CA ALA A 100 25.38 -6.89 8.12
C ALA A 100 24.75 -5.66 7.44
N GLU A 101 24.96 -5.47 6.13
CA GLU A 101 24.33 -4.37 5.39
C GLU A 101 22.81 -4.54 5.29
N HIS A 102 22.34 -5.76 5.05
CA HIS A 102 20.91 -6.06 5.03
C HIS A 102 20.27 -5.92 6.42
N ALA A 103 20.96 -6.35 7.47
CA ALA A 103 20.51 -6.16 8.85
C ALA A 103 20.42 -4.66 9.20
N LEU A 104 21.41 -3.87 8.81
CA LEU A 104 21.41 -2.42 9.00
C LEU A 104 20.23 -1.76 8.27
N LEU A 105 20.03 -2.08 6.99
CA LEU A 105 18.91 -1.56 6.21
C LEU A 105 17.57 -1.97 6.81
N PHE A 106 17.44 -3.21 7.31
CA PHE A 106 16.24 -3.65 8.00
C PHE A 106 15.93 -2.80 9.23
N VAL A 107 16.92 -2.57 10.10
CA VAL A 107 16.75 -1.73 11.31
C VAL A 107 16.42 -0.28 10.93
N LEU A 108 17.02 0.23 9.87
CA LEU A 108 16.82 1.61 9.47
C LEU A 108 15.43 1.84 8.83
N VAL A 109 14.99 0.89 7.99
CA VAL A 109 13.71 0.96 7.26
C VAL A 109 12.52 0.54 8.14
N VAL A 110 12.67 -0.48 8.97
CA VAL A 110 11.52 -1.05 9.69
C VAL A 110 11.30 -0.30 11.00
N PRO A 111 12.10 -0.47 12.07
CA PRO A 111 11.82 0.21 13.32
C PRO A 111 12.15 1.71 13.29
N LEU A 112 13.32 2.13 12.79
CA LEU A 112 13.73 3.54 12.92
C LEU A 112 12.84 4.48 12.09
N ALA A 113 12.62 4.16 10.81
CA ALA A 113 11.74 4.96 9.97
C ALA A 113 10.28 4.92 10.46
N ALA A 114 9.79 3.80 11.01
CA ALA A 114 8.44 3.72 11.57
C ALA A 114 8.29 4.63 12.80
N VAL A 115 9.22 4.57 13.75
CA VAL A 115 9.21 5.40 14.96
C VAL A 115 9.31 6.88 14.61
N ALA A 116 10.24 7.25 13.73
CA ALA A 116 10.39 8.62 13.26
C ALA A 116 9.11 9.13 12.58
N SER A 117 8.51 8.33 11.70
CA SER A 117 7.27 8.71 11.00
C SER A 117 6.10 8.86 11.95
N ALA A 118 5.98 7.98 12.94
CA ALA A 118 4.95 8.08 13.97
C ALA A 118 5.09 9.39 14.76
N LEU A 119 6.25 9.65 15.34
CA LEU A 119 6.49 10.84 16.15
C LEU A 119 6.32 12.13 15.35
N VAL A 120 6.81 12.18 14.11
CA VAL A 120 6.64 13.37 13.25
C VAL A 120 5.18 13.56 12.87
N SER A 121 4.45 12.49 12.52
CA SER A 121 3.02 12.59 12.18
C SER A 121 2.17 13.03 13.37
N THR A 122 2.47 12.56 14.58
CA THR A 122 1.79 13.00 15.81
C THR A 122 2.12 14.45 16.16
N ALA A 123 3.39 14.86 16.07
CA ALA A 123 3.78 16.25 16.28
C ALA A 123 3.09 17.18 15.28
N LEU A 124 2.98 16.76 14.02
CA LEU A 124 2.25 17.50 12.98
C LEU A 124 0.76 17.61 13.31
N SER A 125 0.12 16.53 13.76
CA SER A 125 -1.31 16.57 14.12
C SER A 125 -1.61 17.49 15.30
N LEU A 126 -0.68 17.59 16.27
CA LEU A 126 -0.82 18.51 17.40
C LEU A 126 -0.68 19.98 17.01
N ALA A 127 0.08 20.28 15.94
CA ALA A 127 0.24 21.62 15.43
C ALA A 127 -0.97 22.13 14.61
N LEU A 128 -1.90 21.24 14.25
CA LEU A 128 -3.09 21.55 13.47
C LEU A 128 -4.26 21.94 14.40
N PRO A 129 -5.02 23.01 14.10
CA PRO A 129 -6.18 23.41 14.90
C PRO A 129 -7.41 22.57 14.54
N VAL A 130 -7.34 21.26 14.77
CA VAL A 130 -8.39 20.28 14.44
C VAL A 130 -8.91 19.58 15.69
N SER A 131 -10.07 18.93 15.57
CA SER A 131 -10.59 18.11 16.65
C SER A 131 -9.69 16.91 16.93
N GLU A 132 -9.76 16.33 18.14
CA GLU A 132 -8.95 15.17 18.52
C GLU A 132 -9.21 13.96 17.59
N VAL A 133 -10.46 13.76 17.17
CA VAL A 133 -10.86 12.71 16.23
C VAL A 133 -10.19 12.93 14.87
N ASP A 134 -10.21 14.15 14.36
CA ASP A 134 -9.59 14.49 13.07
C ASP A 134 -8.06 14.39 13.14
N ALA A 135 -7.45 14.76 14.28
CA ALA A 135 -6.02 14.59 14.52
C ALA A 135 -5.61 13.12 14.44
N MET A 136 -6.40 12.20 15.01
CA MET A 136 -6.15 10.76 14.89
C MET A 136 -6.21 10.29 13.43
N VAL A 137 -7.18 10.78 12.65
CA VAL A 137 -7.30 10.47 11.22
C VAL A 137 -6.07 10.98 10.45
N VAL A 138 -5.59 12.19 10.75
CA VAL A 138 -4.38 12.77 10.16
C VAL A 138 -3.16 11.90 10.45
N VAL A 139 -2.95 11.47 11.69
CA VAL A 139 -1.84 10.57 12.04
C VAL A 139 -1.94 9.27 11.27
N LEU A 140 -3.11 8.62 11.26
CA LEU A 140 -3.35 7.36 10.55
C LEU A 140 -3.09 7.47 9.04
N ALA A 141 -3.40 8.61 8.43
CA ALA A 141 -3.20 8.84 7.00
C ALA A 141 -1.75 9.22 6.66
N VAL A 142 -1.13 10.10 7.45
CA VAL A 142 0.19 10.68 7.17
C VAL A 142 1.33 9.73 7.54
N MET A 143 1.22 9.03 8.68
CA MET A 143 2.26 8.13 9.19
C MET A 143 2.73 7.08 8.16
N PRO A 144 1.86 6.31 7.48
CA PRO A 144 2.32 5.33 6.48
C PRO A 144 2.93 5.97 5.24
N VAL A 145 2.51 7.19 4.86
CA VAL A 145 3.11 7.92 3.73
C VAL A 145 4.52 8.36 4.07
N LEU A 146 4.71 8.94 5.26
CA LEU A 146 6.04 9.31 5.76
C LEU A 146 6.94 8.08 5.90
N TRP A 147 6.40 6.98 6.41
CA TRP A 147 7.16 5.75 6.57
C TRP A 147 7.58 5.16 5.22
N GLY A 148 6.68 5.11 4.25
CA GLY A 148 7.00 4.66 2.89
C GLY A 148 8.06 5.55 2.21
N ALA A 149 7.95 6.87 2.36
CA ALA A 149 8.93 7.81 1.81
C ALA A 149 10.31 7.67 2.49
N ALA A 150 10.33 7.54 3.82
CA ALA A 150 11.54 7.31 4.60
C ALA A 150 12.21 5.97 4.25
N ALA A 151 11.42 4.90 4.12
CA ALA A 151 11.88 3.59 3.69
C ALA A 151 12.51 3.64 2.29
N TRP A 152 11.83 4.29 1.35
CA TRP A 152 12.35 4.47 0.00
C TRP A 152 13.67 5.26 -0.01
N TRP A 153 13.73 6.40 0.68
CA TRP A 153 14.95 7.21 0.74
C TRP A 153 16.12 6.44 1.37
N SER A 154 15.84 5.68 2.43
CA SER A 154 16.82 4.84 3.13
C SER A 154 17.46 3.76 2.26
N VAL A 155 16.71 3.24 1.28
CA VAL A 155 17.21 2.24 0.32
C VAL A 155 17.85 2.91 -0.90
N ALA A 156 17.39 4.10 -1.29
CA ALA A 156 17.88 4.82 -2.46
C ALA A 156 19.19 5.58 -2.20
N ASP A 157 19.47 6.01 -0.96
CA ASP A 157 20.68 6.76 -0.64
C ASP A 157 21.90 5.82 -0.57
N PRO A 158 23.00 6.11 -1.31
CA PRO A 158 24.22 5.31 -1.25
C PRO A 158 24.94 5.39 0.11
N ARG A 159 24.59 6.35 0.98
CA ARG A 159 25.20 6.54 2.30
C ARG A 159 24.16 6.36 3.41
N PRO A 160 24.04 5.17 4.03
CA PRO A 160 22.96 4.86 4.99
C PRO A 160 22.98 5.72 6.27
N LEU A 161 24.13 6.33 6.61
CA LEU A 161 24.25 7.22 7.76
C LEU A 161 23.45 8.53 7.61
N ARG A 162 23.23 9.02 6.39
CA ARG A 162 22.46 10.25 6.15
C ARG A 162 20.98 10.09 6.48
N PRO A 163 20.25 9.09 5.93
CA PRO A 163 18.87 8.84 6.32
C PRO A 163 18.79 8.41 7.79
N ALA A 164 19.76 7.65 8.32
CA ALA A 164 19.79 7.33 9.76
C ALA A 164 19.72 8.59 10.61
N ALA A 165 20.67 9.52 10.40
CA ALA A 165 20.76 10.75 11.17
C ALA A 165 19.51 11.63 11.02
N ALA A 166 19.01 11.79 9.79
CA ALA A 166 17.81 12.59 9.54
C ALA A 166 16.57 12.00 10.24
N LEU A 167 16.39 10.68 10.19
CA LEU A 167 15.28 10.00 10.87
C LEU A 167 15.40 10.09 12.38
N THR A 168 16.60 9.92 12.94
CA THR A 168 16.81 10.08 14.38
C THR A 168 16.55 11.51 14.83
N ILE A 169 17.02 12.52 14.09
CA ILE A 169 16.77 13.94 14.39
C ILE A 169 15.27 14.24 14.31
N GLY A 170 14.59 13.78 13.25
CA GLY A 170 13.15 13.94 13.09
C GLY A 170 12.36 13.29 14.22
N ALA A 171 12.74 12.07 14.63
CA ALA A 171 12.15 11.38 15.76
C ALA A 171 12.31 12.18 17.06
N LEU A 172 13.52 12.66 17.36
CA LEU A 172 13.79 13.45 18.55
C LEU A 172 13.02 14.77 18.55
N ALA A 173 13.00 15.49 17.42
CA ALA A 173 12.24 16.72 17.29
C ALA A 173 10.73 16.49 17.49
N GLY A 174 10.18 15.45 16.87
CA GLY A 174 8.78 15.05 17.06
C GLY A 174 8.48 14.70 18.52
N ALA A 175 9.35 13.93 19.18
CA ALA A 175 9.21 13.59 20.59
C ALA A 175 9.20 14.84 21.50
N VAL A 176 10.10 15.80 21.25
CA VAL A 176 10.14 17.07 22.00
C VAL A 176 8.84 17.84 21.83
N ILE A 177 8.34 18.00 20.60
CA ILE A 177 7.08 18.72 20.34
C ILE A 177 5.89 18.08 21.04
N ILE A 178 5.84 16.74 21.12
CA ILE A 178 4.74 16.02 21.78
C ILE A 178 4.73 16.23 23.32
N HIS A 179 5.89 16.50 23.92
CA HIS A 179 6.04 16.63 25.38
C HIS A 179 6.06 18.09 25.87
N VAL A 180 5.99 19.07 24.97
CA VAL A 180 5.92 20.52 25.27
C VAL A 180 4.49 20.98 25.14
#